data_AF-F4LXH8-F1
#
_entry.id   AF-F4LXH8-F1
#
_cell.length_a   1.000
_cell.length_b   1.000
_cell.length_c   1.000
_cell.angle_alpha   90.00
_cell.angle_beta   90.00
_cell.angle_gamma   90.00
#
_symmetry.space_group_name_H-M   'P 1'
#
loop_
_entity.id
_entity.type
_entity.pdbx_description
1 polymer ?
#
loop_
_entity_poly.entity_id
_entity_poly.type
_entity_poly.pdbx_seq_one_letter_code
_entity_poly.pdbx_strand_id
1 'polypeptide(L)' 'MMKKYEYKFVKEGIKIGFDTNKKIEEAENEWNELGKQGWKFCKEGSRVMIFIREINE' A
#
# COMPACT_ATOMS: atom_id res chain seq x y z
N MET A 1 -25.53 -11.90 -3.32
CA MET A 1 -24.51 -11.87 -2.25
C MET A 1 -23.76 -10.54 -2.36
N MET A 2 -23.56 -9.84 -1.25
CA MET A 2 -22.88 -8.55 -1.25
C MET A 2 -21.37 -8.78 -1.20
N LYS A 3 -20.61 -8.13 -2.09
CA LYS A 3 -19.14 -8.24 -2.09
C LYS A 3 -18.56 -7.61 -0.83
N LYS A 4 -17.56 -8.26 -0.23
CA LYS A 4 -16.84 -7.77 0.94
C LYS A 4 -15.41 -7.41 0.58
N TYR A 5 -14.89 -6.37 1.23
CA TYR A 5 -13.58 -5.82 0.94
C TYR A 5 -12.81 -5.56 2.24
N GLU A 6 -11.52 -5.85 2.19
CA GLU A 6 -10.56 -5.41 3.21
C GLU A 6 -9.75 -4.22 2.68
N TYR A 7 -9.35 -3.34 3.60
CA TYR A 7 -8.52 -2.17 3.31
C TYR A 7 -7.22 -2.25 4.10
N LYS A 8 -6.10 -1.91 3.46
CA LYS A 8 -4.79 -1.73 4.10
C LYS A 8 -4.29 -0.30 3.87
N PHE A 9 -3.79 0.32 4.94
CA PHE A 9 -3.30 1.69 4.94
C PHE A 9 -1.79 1.68 5.17
N VAL A 10 -1.01 2.09 4.18
CA VAL A 10 0.46 2.15 4.23
C VAL A 10 0.87 3.62 4.36
N LYS A 11 1.52 3.98 5.46
CA LYS A 11 1.96 5.37 5.69
C LYS A 11 3.16 5.68 4.79
N GLU A 12 3.16 6.85 4.17
CA GLU A 12 4.35 7.39 3.54
C GLU A 12 5.37 7.72 4.64
N GLY A 13 6.54 7.07 4.58
CA GLY A 13 7.59 7.21 5.58
C GLY A 13 8.20 8.61 5.60
N ILE A 14 7.76 9.47 6.52
CA ILE A 14 8.46 10.74 6.81
C ILE A 14 9.62 10.43 7.75
N LYS A 15 10.73 9.94 7.18
CA LYS A 15 12.01 9.91 7.88
C LYS A 15 12.84 11.12 7.43
N ILE A 16 13.11 12.01 8.38
CA ILE A 16 13.99 13.17 8.26
C ILE A 16 15.39 12.63 7.90
N GLY A 17 15.81 12.79 6.65
CA GLY A 17 17.05 12.22 6.09
C GLY A 17 16.96 12.04 4.56
N PHE A 18 17.95 12.59 3.85
CA PHE A 18 17.96 12.78 2.38
C PHE A 18 18.53 11.58 1.61
N ASP A 19 17.97 10.39 1.76
CA ASP A 19 18.21 9.31 0.80
C ASP A 19 16.90 8.90 0.13
N THR A 20 16.56 9.64 -0.93
CA THR A 20 15.29 9.49 -1.67
C THR A 20 15.26 8.21 -2.48
N ASN A 21 16.40 7.76 -3.03
CA ASN A 21 16.45 6.55 -3.86
C ASN A 21 16.18 5.30 -3.04
N LYS A 22 16.79 5.19 -1.85
CA LYS A 22 16.54 4.09 -0.94
C LYS A 22 15.06 4.02 -0.50
N LYS A 23 14.40 5.17 -0.34
CA LYS A 23 12.97 5.23 0.01
C LYS A 23 12.07 4.71 -1.10
N ILE A 24 12.40 5.04 -2.35
CA ILE A 24 11.65 4.55 -3.51
C ILE A 24 11.78 3.02 -3.58
N GLU A 25 12.99 2.49 -3.46
CA GLU A 25 13.23 1.05 -3.49
C GLU A 25 12.50 0.29 -2.37
N GLU A 26 12.54 0.82 -1.13
CA GLU A 26 11.80 0.24 0.01
C GLU A 26 10.28 0.25 -0.22
N ALA A 27 9.74 1.36 -0.73
CA ALA A 27 8.31 1.50 -1.04
C ALA A 27 7.88 0.57 -2.19
N GLU A 28 8.67 0.51 -3.27
CA GLU A 28 8.42 -0.40 -4.40
C GLU A 28 8.42 -1.86 -3.95
N ASN A 29 9.38 -2.26 -3.11
CA ASN A 29 9.42 -3.61 -2.55
C ASN A 29 8.18 -3.91 -1.69
N GLU A 30 7.80 -3.01 -0.80
CA GLU A 30 6.59 -3.17 0.01
C GLU A 30 5.33 -3.31 -0.87
N TRP A 31 5.17 -2.45 -1.87
CA TRP A 31 3.99 -2.47 -2.75
C TRP A 31 3.96 -3.69 -3.67
N ASN A 32 5.12 -4.15 -4.14
CA ASN A 32 5.24 -5.39 -4.91
C ASN A 32 4.83 -6.61 -4.07
N GLU A 33 5.26 -6.69 -2.81
CA GLU A 33 4.82 -7.75 -1.89
C GLU A 33 3.31 -7.70 -1.61
N LEU A 34 2.74 -6.49 -1.49
CA LEU A 34 1.29 -6.33 -1.40
C LEU A 34 0.57 -6.84 -2.66
N GLY A 35 1.09 -6.53 -3.84
CA GLY A 35 0.57 -7.05 -5.11
C GLY A 35 0.58 -8.58 -5.16
N LYS A 36 1.66 -9.22 -4.71
CA LYS A 36 1.76 -10.70 -4.60
C LYS A 36 0.72 -11.28 -3.64
N GLN A 37 0.33 -10.54 -2.60
CA GLN A 37 -0.73 -10.92 -1.65
C GLN A 37 -2.15 -10.61 -2.13
N GLY A 38 -2.32 -10.15 -3.37
CA GLY A 38 -3.62 -9.84 -3.97
C GLY A 38 -4.19 -8.46 -3.61
N TRP A 39 -3.41 -7.61 -2.96
CA TRP A 39 -3.81 -6.22 -2.72
C TRP A 39 -3.71 -5.41 -4.02
N LYS A 40 -4.68 -4.53 -4.23
CA LYS A 40 -4.73 -3.60 -5.35
C LYS A 40 -4.68 -2.17 -4.85
N PHE A 41 -3.97 -1.30 -5.55
CA PHE A 41 -4.02 0.13 -5.26
C PHE A 41 -5.47 0.64 -5.36
N CYS A 42 -5.90 1.42 -4.37
CA CYS A 42 -7.24 2.00 -4.31
C CYS A 42 -7.18 3.52 -4.52
N LYS A 43 -6.47 4.23 -3.64
CA LYS A 43 -6.28 5.69 -3.70
C LYS A 43 -5.13 6.13 -2.80
N GLU A 44 -4.60 7.30 -3.08
CA GLU A 44 -3.78 8.04 -2.12
C GLU A 44 -4.66 8.86 -1.16
N GLY A 45 -4.12 9.12 0.02
CA GLY A 45 -4.63 10.05 1.02
C GLY A 45 -3.49 10.91 1.55
N SER A 46 -3.76 11.78 2.53
CA SER A 46 -2.72 12.64 3.10
C SER A 46 -1.64 11.78 3.79
N ARG A 47 -0.52 11.54 3.09
CA ARG A 47 0.63 10.72 3.52
C ARG A 47 0.30 9.24 3.74
N VAL A 48 -0.69 8.71 3.02
CA VAL A 48 -1.07 7.30 3.12
C VAL A 48 -1.46 6.77 1.75
N MET A 49 -0.98 5.57 1.44
CA MET A 49 -1.41 4.79 0.30
C MET A 49 -2.42 3.74 0.77
N ILE A 50 -3.59 3.71 0.12
CA ILE A 50 -4.67 2.80 0.47
C ILE A 50 -4.72 1.68 -0.56
N PHE A 51 -4.72 0.44 -0.07
CA PHE A 51 -4.87 -0.77 -0.85
C PHE A 51 -6.17 -1.48 -0.47
N ILE A 52 -6.76 -2.19 -1.44
CA ILE A 52 -8.01 -2.92 -1.29
C ILE A 52 -7.85 -4.35 -1.83
N ARG A 53 -8.54 -5.31 -1.22
CA ARG A 53 -8.75 -6.65 -1.80
C ARG A 53 -10.16 -7.14 -1.53
N GLU A 54 -10.73 -7.87 -2.49
CA GLU A 54 -12.01 -8.56 -2.31
C GLU A 54 -11.78 -9.82 -1.45
N ILE A 55 -12.68 -10.08 -0.51
CA ILE A 55 -12.67 -11.30 0.31
C ILE A 55 -13.90 -12.13 0.00
N ASN A 56 -13.70 -13.44 -0.13
CA ASN A 56 -14.80 -14.40 -0.22
C ASN A 56 -15.22 -14.75 1.21
N GLU A 57 -16.51 -14.66 1.49
CA GLU A 57 -17.11 -15.19 2.71
C GLU A 57 -17.45 -16.68 2.58
#